data_AF-A0A0Q5ZUT5-F1
#
_entry.id   AF-A0A0Q5ZUT5-F1
#
_cell.length_a   1.000
_cell.length_b   1.000
_cell.length_c   1.000
_cell.angle_alpha   90.00
_cell.angle_beta   90.00
_cell.angle_gamma   90.00
#
_symmetry.space_group_name_H-M   'P 1'
#
loop_
_entity.id
_entity.type
_entity.pdbx_description
1 polymer ?
#
loop_
_entity_poly.entity_id
_entity_poly.type
_entity_poly.pdbx_seq_one_letter_code
_entity_poly.pdbx_strand_id
1 'polypeptide(L)' 'MKTESSLIVRAPPGRQLDLLRGEAARIAKANDVNWCTDRAAIGTRFCFDNDKAKTSFARICDDNGVPYQDG' A
#
# COMPACT_ATOMS: atom_id res chain seq x y z
N MET A 1 10.31 4.87 -8.87
CA MET A 1 9.39 3.85 -8.31
C MET A 1 8.97 2.92 -9.44
N LYS A 2 9.12 1.61 -9.27
CA LYS A 2 8.68 0.61 -10.24
C LYS A 2 7.18 0.39 -10.07
N THR A 3 6.42 0.36 -11.16
CA THR A 3 4.97 0.11 -11.15
C THR A 3 4.64 -1.29 -10.58
N GLU A 4 5.53 -2.25 -10.81
CA GLU A 4 5.40 -3.65 -10.38
C GLU A 4 5.39 -3.81 -8.85
N SER A 5 6.03 -2.86 -8.14
CA SER A 5 6.09 -2.83 -6.68
C SER A 5 4.93 -2.02 -6.09
N SER A 6 3.72 -2.14 -6.67
CA SER A 6 2.52 -1.41 -6.21
C SER A 6 1.29 -2.30 -5.98
N LEU A 7 0.40 -1.86 -5.07
CA LEU A 7 -0.88 -2.49 -4.78
C LEU A 7 -2.00 -1.46 -4.87
N ILE A 8 -3.10 -1.81 -5.55
CA ILE A 8 -4.33 -1.02 -5.56
C ILE A 8 -5.24 -1.54 -4.47
N VAL A 9 -5.41 -0.73 -3.43
CA VAL A 9 -6.24 -1.03 -2.26
C VAL A 9 -7.64 -0.47 -2.48
N ARG A 10 -8.64 -1.34 -2.30
CA ARG A 10 -10.06 -0.99 -2.42
C ARG A 10 -10.65 -0.64 -1.05
N ALA A 11 -10.08 0.37 -0.39
CA ALA A 11 -10.57 0.91 0.87
C ALA A 11 -11.31 2.24 0.63
N PRO A 12 -12.47 2.47 1.26
CA PRO A 12 -13.15 3.76 1.15
C PRO A 12 -12.29 4.88 1.76
N PRO A 13 -12.39 6.12 1.25
CA PRO A 13 -11.71 7.28 1.84
C PRO A 13 -12.11 7.48 3.31
N GLY A 14 -11.16 7.97 4.12
CA GLY A 14 -11.36 8.25 5.54
C GLY A 14 -10.45 7.41 6.44
N ARG A 15 -10.89 7.16 7.67
CA ARG A 15 -10.05 6.59 8.75
C ARG A 15 -9.31 5.31 8.35
N GLN A 16 -9.96 4.39 7.63
CA GLN A 16 -9.32 3.14 7.23
C GLN A 16 -8.18 3.38 6.23
N LEU A 17 -8.38 4.25 5.24
CA LEU A 17 -7.34 4.60 4.29
C LEU A 17 -6.18 5.36 4.95
N ASP A 18 -6.47 6.21 5.94
CA ASP A 18 -5.45 6.93 6.71
C ASP A 18 -4.61 5.99 7.58
N LEU A 19 -5.22 4.97 8.18
CA LEU A 19 -4.50 3.90 8.88
C LEU A 19 -3.56 3.16 7.93
N LEU A 20 -4.04 2.79 6.74
CA LEU A 20 -3.21 2.11 5.74
C LEU A 20 -2.04 2.97 5.25
N ARG A 21 -2.23 4.29 5.11
CA ARG A 21 -1.12 5.24 4.86
C ARG A 21 -0.09 5.23 5.98
N GLY A 22 -0.53 5.19 7.23
CA GLY A 22 0.35 5.07 8.39
C GLY A 22 1.16 3.78 8.38
N GLU A 23 0.52 2.65 8.08
CA GLU A 23 1.22 1.36 7.99
C GLU A 23 2.19 1.29 6.81
N ALA A 24 1.81 1.84 5.64
CA ALA A 24 2.70 1.95 4.50
C ALA A 24 3.95 2.79 4.83
N ALA A 25 3.79 3.92 5.52
CA ALA A 25 4.92 4.73 5.98
C ALA A 25 5.83 3.98 6.95
N ARG A 26 5.25 3.22 7.89
CA ARG A 26 6.01 2.38 8.84
C ARG A 26 6.81 1.31 8.11
N ILE A 27 6.18 0.60 7.16
CA ILE A 27 6.82 -0.45 6.37
C ILE A 27 7.94 0.10 5.51
N ALA A 28 7.71 1.23 4.85
CA ALA A 28 8.71 1.91 4.03
C ALA A 28 9.94 2.28 4.86
N LYS A 29 9.73 2.87 6.04
CA LYS A 29 10.81 3.18 6.99
C LYS A 29 11.55 1.93 7.47
N ALA A 30 10.85 0.83 7.77
CA ALA A 30 11.47 -0.40 8.23
C ALA A 30 12.28 -1.13 7.16
N ASN A 31 11.98 -0.89 5.87
CA ASN A 31 12.68 -1.48 4.74
C ASN A 31 13.67 -0.52 4.05
N ASP A 32 13.86 0.68 4.60
CA ASP A 32 14.71 1.75 4.04
C ASP A 32 14.39 2.06 2.57
N VAL A 33 13.10 2.25 2.27
CA VAL A 33 12.61 2.56 0.92
C VAL A 33 11.66 3.74 0.90
N ASN A 34 11.54 4.39 -0.26
CA ASN A 34 10.48 5.37 -0.47
C ASN A 34 9.17 4.67 -0.82
N TRP A 35 8.08 5.41 -0.59
CA TRP A 35 6.73 5.01 -0.94
C TRP A 35 5.90 6.22 -1.34
N CYS A 36 4.81 5.99 -2.06
CA CYS A 36 3.86 7.04 -2.44
C CYS A 36 2.45 6.46 -2.60
N THR A 37 1.46 7.35 -2.67
CA THR A 37 0.09 6.97 -3.01
C THR A 37 -0.41 7.71 -4.23
N ASP A 38 -1.13 7.02 -5.10
CA ASP A 38 -1.80 7.58 -6.27
C ASP A 38 -3.28 7.17 -6.29
N ARG A 39 -4.12 7.93 -6.99
CA ARG A 39 -5.53 7.57 -7.22
C ARG A 39 -5.62 6.58 -8.37
N ALA A 40 -6.27 5.44 -8.13
CA ALA A 40 -6.58 4.45 -9.16
C ALA A 40 -8.08 4.46 -9.50
N ALA A 41 -8.45 3.87 -10.64
CA ALA A 41 -9.85 3.81 -11.08
C ALA A 41 -10.79 3.12 -10.07
N ILE A 42 -10.28 2.16 -9.30
CA ILE A 42 -11.06 1.35 -8.36
C ILE A 42 -10.61 1.46 -6.90
N GLY A 43 -9.75 2.43 -6.57
CA GLY A 43 -9.19 2.55 -5.22
C GLY A 43 -7.99 3.48 -5.12
N THR A 44 -7.14 3.22 -4.15
CA THR A 44 -5.88 3.96 -3.93
C THR A 44 -4.71 3.05 -4.24
N ARG A 45 -3.81 3.46 -5.13
CA ARG A 45 -2.56 2.75 -5.41
C ARG A 45 -1.51 3.13 -4.37
N PHE A 46 -0.88 2.15 -3.77
CA PHE A 46 0.28 2.28 -2.89
C PHE A 46 1.49 1.73 -3.61
N CYS A 47 2.49 2.58 -3.86
CA CYS A 47 3.72 2.20 -4.55
C CYS A 47 4.88 2.16 -3.57
N PHE A 48 5.77 1.18 -3.71
CA PHE A 48 7.01 1.04 -2.95
C PHE A 48 8.19 0.90 -3.90
N ASP A 49 9.41 1.24 -3.46
CA ASP A 49 10.61 1.05 -4.30
C ASP A 49 11.08 -0.43 -4.38
N ASN A 50 10.57 -1.31 -3.52
CA ASN A 50 10.90 -2.74 -3.56
C ASN A 50 9.70 -3.66 -3.29
N ASP A 51 9.82 -4.91 -3.73
CA ASP A 51 8.77 -5.91 -3.58
C ASP A 51 8.61 -6.40 -2.14
N LYS A 52 9.68 -6.36 -1.33
CA LYS A 52 9.61 -6.77 0.08
C LYS A 52 8.65 -5.88 0.88
N ALA A 53 8.70 -4.56 0.66
CA ALA A 53 7.80 -3.59 1.29
C ALA A 53 6.37 -3.78 0.77
N LYS A 54 6.20 -3.99 -0.54
CA LYS A 54 4.91 -4.35 -1.14
C LYS A 54 4.30 -5.60 -0.49
N THR A 55 5.05 -6.71 -0.39
CA THR A 55 4.58 -7.95 0.24
C THR A 55 4.24 -7.76 1.72
N SER A 56 5.03 -6.97 2.44
CA SER A 56 4.75 -6.64 3.84
C SER A 56 3.43 -5.85 3.95
N PHE A 57 3.19 -4.92 3.04
CA PHE A 57 1.95 -4.14 3.01
C PHE A 57 0.74 -4.96 2.58
N ALA A 58 0.90 -5.91 1.65
CA ALA A 58 -0.13 -6.88 1.28
C ALA A 58 -0.63 -7.64 2.51
N ARG A 59 0.30 -8.13 3.34
CA ARG A 59 -0.04 -8.84 4.58
C ARG A 59 -0.81 -7.96 5.57
N ILE A 60 -0.47 -6.67 5.69
CA ILE A 60 -1.26 -5.74 6.50
C ILE A 60 -2.67 -5.60 5.94
N CYS A 61 -2.85 -5.57 4.62
CA CYS A 61 -4.17 -5.51 4.02
C CYS A 61 -4.98 -6.78 4.34
N ASP A 62 -4.37 -7.97 4.23
CA ASP A 62 -5.00 -9.25 4.60
C ASP A 62 -5.43 -9.26 6.07
N ASP A 63 -4.55 -8.87 6.99
CA ASP A 63 -4.82 -8.84 8.43
C ASP A 63 -5.96 -7.86 8.79
N ASN A 64 -6.16 -6.82 7.98
CA ASN A 64 -7.23 -5.83 8.14
C ASN A 64 -8.49 -6.17 7.30
N GLY A 65 -8.51 -7.30 6.59
CA GLY A 65 -9.62 -7.69 5.71
C GLY A 65 -9.86 -6.72 4.56
N VAL A 66 -8.81 -6.03 4.10
CA VAL A 66 -8.88 -5.01 3.06
C VAL A 66 -8.60 -5.62 1.70
N PRO A 67 -9.56 -5.59 0.76
CA PRO A 67 -9.34 -6.12 -0.58
C PRO A 67 -8.32 -5.27 -1.36
N TYR A 68 -7.38 -5.93 -2.02
CA TYR A 68 -6.38 -5.30 -2.88
C TYR A 68 -6.14 -6.12 -4.15
N GLN A 69 -5.43 -5.54 -5.11
CA GLN A 69 -4.89 -6.23 -6.28
C GLN A 69 -3.53 -5.63 -6.65
N ASP A 70 -2.73 -6.34 -7.44
CA ASP A 70 -1.51 -5.78 -8.00
C ASP A 70 -1.79 -4.57 -8.90
N GLY A 71 -0.89 -3.58 -8.83
CA GLY A 71 -1.07 -2.25 -9.42
C GLY A 71 -0.28 -1.98 -10.69
#